data_AF-A0A7J9V166-F1
#
_entry.id   AF-A0A7J9V166-F1
#
_cell.length_a   1.000
_cell.length_b   1.000
_cell.length_c   1.000
_cell.angle_alpha   90.00
_cell.angle_beta   90.00
_cell.angle_gamma   90.00
#
_symmetry.space_group_name_H-M   'P 1'
#
loop_
_entity.id
_entity.type
_entity.pdbx_description
1 polymer ?
#
loop_
_entity_poly.entity_id
_entity_poly.type
_entity_poly.pdbx_seq_one_letter_code
_entity_poly.pdbx_strand_id
1 'polypeptide(L)'
;VVEELFFHDRPVVELAAEMGVTQSRISQLRTQALGMLRDAMNTSLEPDLAPAPSAAPGVAERRRQAYYAAVAERASSALARGVAAPLPVRAAVDVV
;
A
#
# COMPACT_ATOMS: atom_id res chain seq x y z
N VAL A 1 3.37 4.35 11.93
CA VAL A 1 1.89 4.40 11.98
C VAL A 1 1.26 3.20 11.29
N VAL A 2 1.26 3.10 9.95
CA VAL A 2 0.58 1.97 9.28
C VAL A 2 1.15 0.62 9.71
N GLU A 3 2.48 0.49 9.74
CA GLU A 3 3.15 -0.75 10.18
C GLU A 3 2.75 -1.14 11.61
N GLU A 4 3.01 -0.26 12.58
CA GLU A 4 2.64 -0.43 14.00
C GLU A 4 1.17 -0.83 14.21
N LEU A 5 0.24 -0.21 13.47
CA LEU A 5 -1.20 -0.44 13.68
C LEU A 5 -1.71 -1.74 13.03
N PHE A 6 -1.11 -2.21 11.94
CA PHE A 6 -1.67 -3.33 11.15
C PHE A 6 -0.80 -4.59 11.16
N PHE A 7 0.48 -4.48 11.49
CA PHE A 7 1.41 -5.62 11.50
C PHE A 7 1.82 -5.98 12.94
N HIS A 8 1.85 -5.00 13.82
CA HIS A 8 2.23 -5.17 15.23
C HIS A 8 1.03 -5.03 16.18
N ASP A 9 -0.18 -4.81 15.65
CA ASP A 9 -1.45 -4.64 16.39
C ASP A 9 -1.36 -3.66 17.58
N ARG A 10 -0.51 -2.63 17.45
CA ARG A 10 -0.26 -1.70 18.55
C ARG A 10 -1.45 -0.75 18.75
N PRO A 11 -1.83 -0.46 20.00
CA PRO A 11 -2.94 0.43 20.27
C PRO A 11 -2.58 1.89 19.94
N VAL A 12 -3.55 2.61 19.35
CA VAL A 12 -3.38 4.01 18.91
C VAL A 12 -2.95 4.94 20.05
N VAL A 13 -3.44 4.70 21.27
CA VAL A 13 -3.13 5.53 22.44
C VAL A 13 -1.65 5.47 22.80
N GLU A 14 -1.04 4.28 22.79
CA GLU A 14 0.38 4.10 23.12
C GLU A 14 1.26 4.70 22.02
N LEU A 15 0.94 4.41 20.76
CA LEU A 15 1.69 4.96 19.63
C LEU A 15 1.63 6.49 19.58
N ALA A 16 0.48 7.08 19.90
CA ALA A 16 0.31 8.54 19.96
C ALA A 16 1.19 9.15 21.07
N ALA A 17 1.19 8.54 22.26
CA ALA A 17 2.00 8.98 23.38
C ALA A 17 3.51 8.93 23.08
N GLU A 18 3.99 7.82 22.50
CA GLU A 18 5.40 7.67 22.11
C GLU A 18 5.85 8.67 21.04
N MET A 19 5.00 8.92 20.04
CA MET A 19 5.30 9.86 18.97
C MET A 19 5.11 11.33 19.39
N GLY A 20 4.61 11.60 20.60
CA GLY A 20 4.33 12.95 21.09
C GLY A 20 3.23 13.68 20.31
N VAL A 21 2.24 12.95 19.79
CA VAL A 21 1.14 13.49 18.98
C VAL A 21 -0.22 13.05 19.53
N THR A 22 -1.31 13.65 19.04
CA THR A 22 -2.67 13.25 19.44
C THR A 22 -3.11 11.96 18.72
N GLN A 23 -4.04 11.21 19.31
CA GLN A 23 -4.67 10.05 18.66
C GLN A 23 -5.37 10.42 17.35
N SER A 24 -5.94 11.63 17.27
CA SER A 24 -6.53 12.18 16.04
C SER A 24 -5.46 12.31 14.94
N ARG A 25 -4.26 12.78 15.26
CA ARG A 25 -3.15 12.86 14.30
C ARG A 25 -2.74 11.49 13.77
N ILE A 26 -2.65 10.47 14.63
CA ILE A 26 -2.40 9.09 14.20
C ILE A 26 -3.48 8.60 13.24
N SER A 27 -4.75 8.87 13.57
CA SER A 27 -5.89 8.49 12.72
C SER A 27 -5.86 9.19 11.36
N GLN A 28 -5.50 10.48 11.31
CA GLN A 28 -5.32 11.22 10.07
C GLN A 28 -4.21 10.64 9.20
N LEU A 29 -3.03 10.36 9.80
CA LEU A 29 -1.90 9.76 9.09
C LEU A 29 -2.26 8.39 8.51
N ARG A 30 -3.01 7.57 9.26
CA ARG A 30 -3.52 6.28 8.78
C ARG A 30 -4.41 6.48 7.55
N THR A 31 -5.39 7.36 7.62
CA THR A 31 -6.31 7.62 6.51
C THR A 31 -5.57 8.15 5.29
N GLN A 32 -4.65 9.10 5.47
CA GLN A 32 -3.85 9.66 4.38
C GLN A 32 -2.98 8.60 3.69
N ALA A 33 -2.28 7.77 4.48
CA ALA A 33 -1.40 6.74 3.94
C ALA A 33 -2.17 5.67 3.16
N LEU A 34 -3.29 5.17 3.72
CA LEU A 34 -4.12 4.17 3.03
C LEU A 34 -4.83 4.76 1.80
N GLY A 35 -5.23 6.03 1.84
CA GLY A 35 -5.76 6.74 0.68
C GLY A 35 -4.72 6.84 -0.44
N MET A 36 -3.48 7.27 -0.13
CA MET A 36 -2.40 7.33 -1.12
C MET A 36 -2.07 5.96 -1.71
N LEU A 37 -2.09 4.89 -0.91
CA LEU A 37 -1.87 3.54 -1.42
C LEU A 37 -3.01 3.09 -2.35
N ARG A 38 -4.27 3.37 -1.98
CA ARG A 38 -5.43 3.10 -2.84
C ARG A 38 -5.32 3.81 -4.17
N ASP A 39 -5.04 5.10 -4.15
CA ASP A 39 -4.88 5.90 -5.36
C ASP A 39 -3.77 5.34 -6.25
N ALA A 40 -2.62 4.98 -5.65
CA ALA A 40 -1.51 4.34 -6.35
C ALA A 40 -1.94 3.05 -7.05
N MET A 41 -2.66 2.16 -6.35
CA MET A 41 -3.16 0.91 -6.93
C MET A 41 -4.12 1.16 -8.11
N ASN A 42 -5.02 2.13 -7.97
CA ASN A 42 -5.98 2.47 -9.02
C ASN A 42 -5.28 2.96 -10.30
N THR A 43 -4.13 3.63 -10.21
CA THR A 43 -3.40 4.07 -11.43
C THR A 43 -3.03 2.94 -12.37
N SER A 44 -2.86 1.71 -11.87
CA SER A 44 -2.54 0.54 -12.68
C SER A 44 -3.73 -0.40 -12.90
N LEU A 45 -4.65 -0.48 -11.93
CA LEU A 45 -5.74 -1.46 -11.95
C LEU A 45 -7.05 -0.91 -12.53
N GLU A 46 -7.39 0.33 -12.19
CA GLU A 46 -8.66 0.95 -12.56
C GLU A 46 -8.46 2.47 -12.71
N PRO A 47 -7.85 2.92 -13.83
CA PRO A 47 -7.37 4.30 -13.98
C PRO A 47 -8.46 5.37 -13.85
N ASP A 48 -9.71 5.02 -14.17
CA ASP A 48 -10.87 5.92 -14.04
C ASP A 48 -11.19 6.28 -12.58
N LEU A 49 -10.76 5.45 -11.61
CA LEU A 49 -10.86 5.72 -10.17
C LEU A 49 -9.59 6.36 -9.60
N ALA A 50 -8.56 6.57 -10.41
CA ALA A 50 -7.32 7.20 -9.97
C ALA A 50 -7.43 8.74 -10.01
N PRO A 51 -6.71 9.46 -9.14
CA PRO A 51 -6.63 10.92 -9.24
C PRO A 51 -6.04 11.35 -10.59
N ALA A 52 -6.73 12.25 -11.29
CA ALA A 52 -6.26 12.78 -12.57
C ALA A 52 -4.95 13.60 -12.37
N PRO A 53 -3.90 13.33 -13.14
CA PRO A 53 -2.66 14.09 -13.04
C PRO A 53 -2.86 15.52 -13.54
N SER A 54 -2.24 16.48 -12.86
CA SER A 54 -2.19 17.88 -13.33
C SER A 54 -1.26 18.00 -14.54
N ALA A 55 -1.67 18.81 -15.53
CA ALA A 55 -0.86 19.15 -16.69
C ALA A 55 0.43 19.94 -16.33
N ALA A 56 0.43 20.64 -15.20
CA ALA A 56 1.58 21.37 -14.67
C ALA A 56 1.83 20.98 -13.20
N PRO A 57 2.49 19.83 -12.94
CA PRO A 57 2.60 19.29 -11.59
C PRO A 57 3.60 20.08 -10.74
N GLY A 58 3.18 20.52 -9.56
CA GLY A 58 4.06 21.08 -8.53
C GLY A 58 4.92 20.00 -7.84
N VAL A 59 5.80 20.42 -6.91
CA VAL A 59 6.71 19.48 -6.20
C VAL A 59 5.95 18.37 -5.46
N ALA A 60 4.86 18.73 -4.76
CA ALA A 60 4.05 17.75 -4.03
C ALA A 60 3.42 16.71 -4.96
N GLU A 61 2.92 17.15 -6.12
CA GLU A 61 2.35 16.26 -7.13
C GLU A 61 3.40 15.29 -7.67
N ARG A 62 4.58 15.81 -8.03
CA ARG A 62 5.69 14.97 -8.51
C ARG A 62 6.13 13.93 -7.48
N ARG A 63 6.14 14.28 -6.18
CA ARG A 63 6.41 13.31 -5.10
C ARG A 63 5.34 12.22 -5.03
N ARG A 64 4.07 12.58 -5.23
CA ARG A 64 2.96 11.62 -5.23
C ARG A 64 3.05 10.67 -6.43
N GLN A 65 3.32 11.20 -7.62
CA GLN A 65 3.55 10.40 -8.82
C GLN A 65 4.74 9.44 -8.65
N ALA A 66 5.85 9.89 -8.04
CA ALA A 66 6.98 9.02 -7.73
C ALA A 66 6.61 7.88 -6.77
N TYR A 67 5.78 8.17 -5.76
CA TYR A 67 5.25 7.14 -4.87
C TYR A 67 4.37 6.13 -5.62
N TYR A 68 3.49 6.59 -6.51
CA TYR A 68 2.63 5.70 -7.31
C TYR A 68 3.46 4.78 -8.21
N ALA A 69 4.48 5.31 -8.87
CA ALA A 69 5.41 4.52 -9.66
C ALA A 69 6.13 3.44 -8.82
N ALA A 70 6.59 3.79 -7.62
CA ALA A 70 7.24 2.84 -6.71
C ALA A 70 6.29 1.70 -6.27
N VAL A 71 5.01 1.99 -6.06
CA VAL A 71 3.99 0.96 -5.75
C VAL A 71 3.80 0.02 -6.94
N ALA A 72 3.66 0.56 -8.16
CA ALA A 72 3.51 -0.24 -9.36
C ALA A 72 4.73 -1.14 -9.63
N GLU A 73 5.95 -0.62 -9.46
CA GLU A 73 7.18 -1.38 -9.56
C GLU A 73 7.20 -2.54 -8.55
N ARG A 74 6.85 -2.27 -7.30
CA ARG A 74 6.84 -3.30 -6.24
C ARG A 74 5.81 -4.38 -6.52
N ALA A 75 4.60 -4.02 -6.95
CA ALA A 75 3.57 -4.97 -7.34
C ALA A 75 4.03 -5.88 -8.50
N SER A 76 4.66 -5.28 -9.51
CA SER A 76 5.20 -6.01 -10.67
C SER A 76 6.32 -6.98 -10.26
N SER A 77 7.22 -6.54 -9.37
CA SER A 77 8.29 -7.40 -8.82
C SER A 77 7.73 -8.58 -8.01
N ALA A 78 6.64 -8.37 -7.27
CA ALA A 78 5.99 -9.42 -6.49
C ALA A 78 5.36 -10.47 -7.39
N LEU A 79 4.69 -10.04 -8.47
CA LEU A 79 4.15 -10.93 -9.49
C LEU A 79 5.26 -11.76 -10.15
N ALA A 80 6.36 -11.13 -10.56
CA ALA A 80 7.49 -11.82 -11.17
C ALA A 80 8.08 -12.91 -10.25
N ARG A 81 8.16 -12.65 -8.93
CA ARG A 81 8.58 -13.66 -7.95
C ARG A 81 7.56 -14.79 -7.76
N GLY A 82 6.26 -14.48 -7.81
CA GLY A 82 5.19 -15.47 -7.72
C GLY A 82 5.14 -16.42 -8.92
N VAL A 83 5.41 -15.91 -10.12
CA VAL A 83 5.51 -16.72 -11.35
C VAL A 83 6.74 -17.64 -11.34
N ALA A 84 7.82 -17.23 -10.66
CA ALA A 84 9.04 -18.03 -10.55
C ALA A 84 8.93 -19.21 -9.54
N ALA A 85 7.91 -19.23 -8.67
CA ALA A 85 7.65 -20.34 -7.76
C ALA A 85 6.54 -21.23 -8.34
N PRO A 86 6.85 -22.36 -9.02
CA PRO A 86 5.82 -23.30 -9.38
C PRO A 86 5.15 -23.80 -8.10
N LEU A 87 3.86 -23.48 -7.94
CA LEU A 87 3.05 -24.07 -6.88
C LEU A 87 3.08 -25.59 -7.08
N PRO A 88 3.51 -26.40 -6.09
CA PRO A 88 3.41 -27.84 -6.20
C PRO A 88 1.92 -28.18 -6.23
N VAL A 89 1.41 -28.49 -7.42
CA VAL A 89 0.10 -29.13 -7.57
C VAL A 89 0.21 -30.45 -6.80
N ARG A 90 -0.39 -30.52 -5.60
CA ARG A 90 -0.58 -31.79 -4.91
C ARG A 90 -1.46 -32.63 -5.83
N ALA A 91 -0.84 -33.53 -6.58
CA ALA A 91 -1.55 -34.64 -7.19
C ALA A 91 -2.32 -35.33 -6.06
N ALA A 92 -3.65 -35.24 -6.12
CA ALA A 92 -4.51 -35.94 -5.19
C ALA A 92 -4.15 -37.42 -5.26
N VAL A 93 -3.72 -37.95 -4.11
CA VAL A 93 -3.63 -39.39 -3.90
C VAL A 93 -5.07 -39.86 -3.78
N ASP A 94 -5.65 -40.33 -4.88
CA ASP A 94 -6.83 -41.19 -4.77
C ASP A 94 -6.35 -42.56 -4.29
N VAL A 95 -6.64 -42.78 -3.02
CA VAL A 95 -6.71 -44.07 -2.35
C VAL A 95 -7.97 -44.76 -2.88
N VAL A 96 -7.81 -45.95 -3.46
CA VAL A 96 -8.54 -47.23 -3.26
C VAL A 96 -8.28 -48.13 -4.48
#